data_AF-A0A3L7XQF3-F1
#
_entry.id   AF-A0A3L7XQF3-F1
#
_cell.length_a   1.000
_cell.length_b   1.000
_cell.length_c   1.000
_cell.angle_alpha   90.00
_cell.angle_beta   90.00
_cell.angle_gamma   90.00
#
_symmetry.space_group_name_H-M   'P 1'
#
loop_
_entity.id
_entity.type
_entity.pdbx_description
1 polymer ?
#
loop_
_entity_poly.entity_id
_entity_poly.type
_entity_poly.pdbx_seq_one_letter_code
_entity_poly.pdbx_strand_id
1 'polypeptide(L)' 'MSKVSAGSLQLQVPIAPEFAHVLSAEALQFVAQLEHEFGARRRELLAARSQRQLALRAGQ' A
#
# COMPACT_ATOMS: atom_id res chain seq x y z
N MET A 1 -18.41 -14.95 -3.79
CA MET A 1 -17.97 -13.55 -3.98
C MET A 1 -16.49 -13.59 -4.31
N SER A 2 -16.13 -13.33 -5.56
CA SER A 2 -14.78 -13.64 -6.07
C SER A 2 -13.79 -12.55 -5.68
N LYS A 3 -12.79 -12.92 -4.87
CA LYS A 3 -11.53 -12.17 -4.75
C LYS A 3 -10.84 -12.19 -6.11
N VAL A 4 -10.60 -11.02 -6.69
CA VAL A 4 -9.77 -10.90 -7.89
C VAL A 4 -8.33 -10.70 -7.43
N SER A 5 -7.45 -11.64 -7.79
CA SER A 5 -6.02 -11.57 -7.51
C SER A 5 -5.31 -11.21 -8.81
N ALA A 6 -4.79 -9.98 -8.90
CA ALA A 6 -3.86 -9.58 -9.96
C ALA A 6 -2.44 -9.67 -9.40
N GLY A 7 -1.78 -10.83 -9.56
CA GLY A 7 -0.43 -11.05 -9.03
C GLY A 7 -0.35 -10.97 -7.50
N SER A 8 0.53 -10.11 -6.97
CA SER A 8 0.80 -9.91 -5.54
C SER A 8 -0.19 -9.00 -4.80
N LEU A 9 -1.15 -8.39 -5.51
CA LEU A 9 -2.17 -7.53 -4.92
C LEU A 9 -3.47 -8.29 -4.67
N GLN A 10 -4.10 -7.98 -3.54
CA GLN A 10 -5.42 -8.50 -3.18
C GLN A 10 -6.41 -7.36 -3.00
N LEU A 11 -7.49 -7.38 -3.77
CA LEU A 11 -8.64 -6.52 -3.56
C LEU A 11 -9.55 -7.15 -2.50
N GLN A 12 -9.82 -6.40 -1.43
CA GLN A 12 -10.62 -6.89 -0.29
C GLN A 12 -12.12 -6.84 -0.54
N VAL A 13 -12.55 -6.05 -1.54
CA VAL A 13 -13.95 -5.85 -1.90
C VAL A 13 -14.17 -6.13 -3.39
N PRO A 14 -15.39 -6.54 -3.79
CA PRO A 14 -15.74 -6.64 -5.20
C PRO A 14 -15.57 -5.29 -5.92
N ILE A 15 -15.12 -5.34 -7.17
CA ILE A 15 -15.02 -4.16 -8.02
C ILE A 15 -16.43 -3.78 -8.49
N ALA A 16 -16.92 -2.61 -8.09
CA ALA A 16 -18.15 -2.07 -8.66
C ALA A 16 -17.89 -1.58 -10.10
N PRO A 17 -18.85 -1.73 -11.04
CA PRO A 17 -18.64 -1.41 -12.45
C PRO A 17 -18.12 0.01 -12.70
N GLU A 18 -18.55 0.97 -11.89
CA GLU A 18 -18.11 2.36 -11.95
C GLU A 18 -16.61 2.53 -11.69
N PHE A 19 -15.95 1.61 -10.98
CA PHE A 19 -14.50 1.67 -10.70
C PHE A 19 -13.65 0.83 -11.66
N ALA A 20 -14.26 0.07 -12.57
CA ALA A 20 -13.52 -0.83 -13.47
C ALA A 20 -12.49 -0.08 -14.33
N HIS A 21 -12.77 1.17 -14.70
CA HIS A 21 -11.84 2.00 -15.47
C HIS A 21 -10.61 2.47 -14.66
N VAL A 22 -10.74 2.63 -13.34
CA VAL A 22 -9.63 3.00 -12.44
C VAL A 22 -8.83 1.76 -12.03
N LEU A 23 -9.52 0.65 -11.77
CA LEU A 23 -8.94 -0.61 -11.33
C LEU A 23 -8.58 -1.53 -12.51
N SER A 24 -8.08 -0.94 -13.60
CA SER A 24 -7.61 -1.70 -14.76
C SER A 24 -6.44 -2.60 -14.38
N ALA A 25 -6.19 -3.65 -15.17
CA ALA A 25 -5.09 -4.57 -14.91
C ALA A 25 -3.73 -3.86 -14.90
N GLU A 26 -3.53 -2.92 -15.82
CA GLU A 26 -2.31 -2.11 -15.95
C GLU A 26 -2.13 -1.19 -14.74
N ALA A 27 -3.21 -0.55 -14.28
CA ALA A 27 -3.18 0.31 -13.09
C ALA A 27 -2.83 -0.50 -11.83
N LEU A 28 -3.42 -1.68 -11.67
CA LEU A 28 -3.10 -2.58 -10.55
C LEU A 28 -1.65 -3.07 -10.60
N GLN A 29 -1.15 -3.45 -11.79
CA GLN A 29 0.25 -3.84 -11.95
C GLN A 29 1.22 -2.71 -11.61
N PHE A 30 0.91 -1.49 -12.04
CA PHE A 30 1.71 -0.31 -11.72
C PHE A 30 1.77 -0.06 -10.21
N VAL A 31 0.62 -0.12 -9.51
CA VAL A 31 0.60 0.03 -8.04
C VAL A 31 1.38 -1.10 -7.35
N ALA A 32 1.32 -2.33 -7.88
CA ALA A 32 2.10 -3.45 -7.34
C ALA A 32 3.61 -3.18 -7.42
N GLN A 33 4.08 -2.61 -8.54
CA GLN A 33 5.48 -2.23 -8.71
C GLN A 33 5.89 -1.13 -7.72
N LEU A 34 5.05 -0.11 -7.52
CA LEU A 34 5.32 0.96 -6.55
C LEU A 34 5.44 0.42 -5.12
N GLU A 35 4.55 -0.49 -4.68
CA GLU A 35 4.65 -1.08 -3.35
C GLU A 35 5.89 -1.99 -3.24
N HIS A 36 6.25 -2.71 -4.30
CA HIS A 36 7.47 -3.52 -4.31
C HIS A 36 8.73 -2.67 -4.16
N GLU A 37 8.82 -1.56 -4.88
CA GLU A 37 10.01 -0.68 -4.90
C GLU A 37 10.11 0.20 -3.64
N PHE A 38 8.98 0.78 -3.19
CA PHE A 38 8.99 1.82 -2.16
C PHE A 38 8.38 1.39 -0.82
N GLY A 39 7.67 0.27 -0.76
CA GLY A 39 6.93 -0.16 0.42
C GLY A 39 7.81 -0.40 1.64
N ALA A 40 8.99 -1.00 1.44
CA ALA A 40 9.96 -1.25 2.51
C ALA A 40 10.43 0.07 3.13
N ARG A 41 10.88 1.01 2.30
CA ARG A 41 11.35 2.32 2.76
C ARG A 41 10.27 3.12 3.46
N ARG A 42 9.03 3.08 2.98
CA ARG A 42 7.88 3.72 3.65
C ARG A 42 7.71 3.22 5.08
N ARG A 43 7.78 1.90 5.30
CA ARG A 43 7.65 1.28 6.64
C ARG A 43 8.79 1.69 7.57
N GLU A 44 10.03 1.73 7.08
CA GLU A 44 11.17 2.21 7.86
C GLU A 44 10.98 3.65 8.35
N LEU A 45 10.53 4.54 7.47
CA LEU A 45 10.31 5.95 7.81
C LEU A 45 9.19 6.13 8.83
N LEU A 46 8.13 5.32 8.75
CA LEU A 46 7.05 5.31 9.74
C LEU A 46 7.55 4.82 11.11
N ALA A 47 8.40 3.79 11.14
CA ALA A 47 9.03 3.30 12.37
C ALA A 47 9.96 4.37 12.97
N ALA A 48 10.79 5.02 12.14
CA ALA A 48 11.66 6.11 12.56
C ALA A 48 10.87 7.29 13.13
N ARG A 49 9.71 7.63 12.54
CA ARG A 49 8.81 8.64 13.09
C ARG A 49 8.32 8.27 14.49
N SER A 50 7.95 7.01 14.71
CA SER A 50 7.56 6.52 16.04
C SER A 50 8.70 6.61 17.05
N GLN A 51 9.92 6.22 16.64
CA GLN A 51 11.12 6.32 17.49
C GLN A 51 11.43 7.78 17.85
N ARG A 52 11.37 8.69 16.87
CA ARG A 52 11.57 10.13 17.12
C ARG A 52 10.55 10.67 18.10
N GLN A 53 9.30 10.25 17.98
CA GLN A 53 8.24 10.66 18.90
C GLN A 53 8.51 10.21 20.35
N LEU A 54 9.10 9.02 20.55
CA LEU A 54 9.49 8.53 21.87
C LEU A 54 10.67 9.34 22.45
N ALA A 55 11.67 9.65 21.62
CA ALA A 55 12.82 10.47 22.02
C ALA A 55 12.37 11.85 22.50
N LEU A 56 11.48 12.51 21.74
CA LEU A 56 10.91 13.81 22.10
C LEU A 56 10.15 13.77 23.44
N ARG A 57 9.41 12.69 23.70
CA ARG A 57 8.71 12.49 24.99
C ARG A 57 9.67 12.27 26.15
N ALA A 58 10.86 11.73 25.89
CA ALA A 58 11.93 11.55 26.86
C ALA A 58 12.82 12.80 27.02
N GLY A 59 12.55 13.89 26.28
CA GLY A 59 13.32 15.13 26.34
C GLY A 59 14.58 15.16 25.46
N GLN A 60 14.66 14.29 24.44
CA GLN A 60 15.73 14.25 23.42
C GLN A 60 15.29 14.78 22.04
#